data_AF-A0A4D4LVL9-F1
#
_entry.id   AF-A0A4D4LVL9-F1
#
_cell.length_a   1.000
_cell.length_b   1.000
_cell.length_c   1.000
_cell.angle_alpha   90.00
_cell.angle_beta   90.00
_cell.angle_gamma   90.00
#
_symmetry.space_group_name_H-M   'P 1'
#
loop_
_entity.id
_entity.type
_entity.pdbx_description
1 polymer ?
#
loop_
_entity_poly.entity_id
_entity_poly.type
_entity_poly.pdbx_seq_one_letter_code
_entity_poly.pdbx_strand_id
1 'polypeptide(L)'
;MNGTAHLPPRIGDRVAECDWSAITDELDEYGNAPTGQLLTPAECRGIANLYEEPDRFRSTVDMARHRFGSGQYRYFTHELPDTVAELRAAFYPRLLPIARDWAERLGTSAPWPDSLAEWVALCHEAGQARSAQILLRYGPGDWNALHRDVFGEMLFPLQVVIGLDAPKSASPAASSS
;
A
#
# COMPACT_ATOMS: atom_id res chain seq x y z
N MET A 1 12.03 -4.90 39.49
CA MET A 1 11.44 -3.83 38.66
C MET A 1 10.90 -4.50 37.41
N ASN A 2 9.62 -4.87 37.40
CA ASN A 2 8.98 -5.43 36.21
C ASN A 2 8.75 -4.29 35.22
N GLY A 3 9.58 -4.21 34.19
CA GLY A 3 9.32 -3.36 33.05
C GLY A 3 8.11 -3.92 32.32
N THR A 4 6.97 -3.24 32.43
CA THR A 4 5.81 -3.49 31.58
C THR A 4 6.26 -3.29 30.15
N ALA A 5 6.38 -4.36 29.37
CA ALA A 5 6.60 -4.24 27.94
C ALA A 5 5.38 -3.50 27.37
N HIS A 6 5.56 -2.22 27.02
CA HIS A 6 4.52 -1.47 26.34
C HIS A 6 4.40 -2.08 24.95
N LEU A 7 3.33 -2.86 24.75
CA LEU A 7 2.97 -3.34 23.42
C LEU A 7 2.82 -2.10 22.52
N PRO A 8 3.34 -2.15 21.28
CA PRO A 8 3.15 -1.04 20.37
C PRO A 8 1.63 -0.79 20.20
N PRO A 9 1.20 0.47 20.02
CA PRO A 9 -0.20 0.78 19.73
C PRO A 9 -0.68 -0.01 18.51
N ARG A 10 -1.98 -0.25 18.36
CA ARG A 10 -2.49 -1.00 17.20
C ARG A 10 -2.24 -0.22 15.92
N ILE A 11 -2.19 -0.89 14.77
CA ILE A 11 -1.91 -0.22 13.50
C ILE A 11 -3.00 0.81 13.20
N GLY A 12 -4.26 0.49 13.51
CA GLY A 12 -5.36 1.45 13.39
C GLY A 12 -5.14 2.74 14.20
N ASP A 13 -4.56 2.64 15.41
CA ASP A 13 -4.27 3.79 16.26
C ASP A 13 -3.13 4.63 15.67
N ARG A 14 -2.05 3.98 15.20
CA ARG A 14 -0.92 4.67 14.55
C ARG A 14 -1.32 5.41 13.28
N VAL A 15 -2.19 4.82 12.46
CA VAL A 15 -2.75 5.47 11.25
C VAL A 15 -3.66 6.63 11.65
N ALA A 16 -4.42 6.51 12.73
CA ALA A 16 -5.28 7.58 13.23
C ALA A 16 -4.49 8.78 13.79
N GLU A 17 -3.30 8.53 14.33
CA GLU A 17 -2.38 9.52 14.92
C GLU A 17 -1.53 10.28 13.88
N CYS A 18 -1.54 9.86 12.61
CA CYS A 18 -0.89 10.63 11.55
C CYS A 18 -1.43 12.06 11.47
N ASP A 19 -0.58 13.00 11.06
CA ASP A 19 -1.00 14.37 10.76
C ASP A 19 -1.77 14.40 9.44
N TRP A 20 -3.06 14.08 9.50
CA TRP A 20 -3.95 14.02 8.34
C TRP A 20 -4.15 15.38 7.67
N SER A 21 -3.95 16.49 8.39
CA SER A 21 -3.97 17.81 7.77
C SER A 21 -2.76 17.96 6.85
N ALA A 22 -1.55 17.73 7.37
CA ALA A 22 -0.33 17.82 6.58
C ALA A 22 -0.31 16.82 5.40
N ILE A 23 -0.79 15.60 5.62
CA ILE A 23 -0.91 14.58 4.56
C ILE A 23 -1.87 15.05 3.46
N THR A 24 -3.01 15.65 3.81
CA THR A 24 -3.97 16.14 2.83
C THR A 24 -3.37 17.29 2.03
N ASP A 25 -2.72 18.24 2.70
CA ASP A 25 -2.09 19.40 2.06
C ASP A 25 -0.97 18.96 1.09
N GLU A 26 -0.13 18.00 1.47
CA GLU A 26 0.91 17.46 0.59
C GLU A 26 0.35 16.62 -0.58
N LEU A 27 -0.73 15.86 -0.34
CA LEU A 27 -1.42 15.16 -1.41
C LEU A 27 -2.01 16.15 -2.42
N ASP A 28 -2.64 17.23 -1.96
CA ASP A 28 -3.23 18.27 -2.81
C ASP A 28 -2.16 18.96 -3.66
N GLU A 29 -1.00 19.29 -3.07
CA GLU A 29 0.07 20.04 -3.74
C GLU A 29 0.94 19.16 -4.65
N TYR A 30 1.31 17.96 -4.20
CA TYR A 30 2.34 17.14 -4.85
C TYR A 30 1.83 15.78 -5.37
N GLY A 31 0.57 15.42 -5.09
CA GLY A 31 0.00 14.12 -5.46
C GLY A 31 0.58 12.93 -4.69
N ASN A 32 1.40 13.17 -3.66
CA ASN A 32 1.99 12.15 -2.79
C ASN A 32 2.32 12.77 -1.41
N ALA A 33 2.25 11.96 -0.36
CA ALA A 33 2.59 12.38 1.01
C ALA A 33 3.15 11.20 1.84
N PRO A 34 4.16 11.41 2.69
CA PRO A 34 4.65 10.42 3.62
C PRO A 34 3.78 10.35 4.88
N THR A 35 3.59 9.15 5.42
CA THR A 35 2.87 8.92 6.70
C THR A 35 3.80 8.78 7.90
N GLY A 36 5.12 8.80 7.68
CA GLY A 36 6.12 8.42 8.67
C GLY A 36 6.18 6.91 8.89
N GLN A 37 6.64 6.49 10.07
CA GLN A 37 6.76 5.06 10.40
C GLN A 37 5.46 4.52 10.98
N LEU A 38 4.78 3.65 10.23
CA LEU A 38 3.55 2.98 10.69
C LEU A 38 3.80 1.58 11.25
N LEU A 39 4.77 0.86 10.69
CA LEU A 39 5.08 -0.50 11.08
C LEU A 39 6.40 -0.56 11.84
N THR A 40 6.42 -1.40 12.87
CA THR A 40 7.64 -1.77 13.57
C THR A 40 8.52 -2.64 12.66
N PRO A 41 9.84 -2.70 12.90
CA PRO A 41 10.73 -3.59 12.15
C PRO A 41 10.31 -5.07 12.22
N ALA A 42 9.65 -5.49 13.29
CA ALA A 42 9.17 -6.86 13.43
C ALA A 42 7.96 -7.14 12.53
N GLU A 43 6.99 -6.23 12.48
CA GLU A 43 5.83 -6.32 11.57
C GLU A 43 6.29 -6.28 10.10
N CYS A 44 7.24 -5.41 9.76
CA CYS A 44 7.81 -5.35 8.41
C CYS A 44 8.45 -6.68 8.00
N ARG A 45 9.29 -7.27 8.86
CA ARG A 45 9.89 -8.58 8.60
C ARG A 45 8.84 -9.69 8.49
N GLY A 46 7.80 -9.63 9.32
CA GLY A 46 6.67 -10.55 9.27
C GLY A 46 6.04 -10.58 7.87
N ILE A 47 5.71 -9.40 7.33
CA ILE A 47 5.13 -9.29 5.98
C ILE A 47 6.14 -9.70 4.89
N ALA A 48 7.38 -9.25 4.98
CA ALA A 48 8.41 -9.54 3.97
C ALA A 48 8.68 -11.05 3.83
N ASN A 49 8.64 -11.79 4.95
CA ASN A 49 8.83 -13.24 4.97
C ASN A 49 7.68 -14.01 4.27
N LEU A 50 6.47 -13.45 4.22
CA LEU A 50 5.34 -14.07 3.52
C LEU A 50 5.61 -14.30 2.05
N TYR A 51 6.54 -13.56 1.45
CA TYR A 51 6.96 -13.77 0.07
C TYR A 51 7.49 -15.20 -0.19
N GLU A 52 8.01 -15.88 0.84
CA GLU A 52 8.47 -17.27 0.72
C GLU A 52 7.33 -18.30 0.81
N GLU A 53 6.09 -17.87 1.07
CA GLU A 53 4.90 -18.73 1.19
C GLU A 53 4.01 -18.60 -0.07
N PRO A 54 4.27 -19.37 -1.15
CA PRO A 54 3.60 -19.18 -2.44
C PRO A 54 2.08 -19.35 -2.39
N ASP A 55 1.56 -20.20 -1.49
CA ASP A 55 0.12 -20.49 -1.36
C ASP A 55 -0.70 -19.27 -0.88
N ARG A 56 -0.04 -18.23 -0.36
CA ARG A 56 -0.68 -16.94 0.00
C ARG A 56 -0.98 -16.06 -1.21
N PHE A 57 -0.50 -16.44 -2.39
CA PHE A 57 -0.59 -15.60 -3.58
C PHE A 57 -1.40 -16.28 -4.67
N ARG A 58 -2.34 -15.53 -5.25
CA ARG A 58 -3.13 -16.03 -6.39
C ARG A 58 -2.36 -16.03 -7.71
N SER A 59 -1.33 -15.19 -7.82
CA SER A 59 -0.53 -15.06 -9.03
C SER A 59 0.76 -14.30 -8.77
N THR A 60 1.79 -14.68 -9.52
CA THR A 60 3.10 -14.04 -9.54
C THR A 60 3.33 -13.41 -10.91
N VAL A 61 3.71 -12.13 -10.92
CA VAL A 61 4.07 -11.41 -12.15
C VAL A 61 5.57 -11.20 -12.17
N ASP A 62 6.19 -11.70 -13.23
CA ASP A 62 7.59 -11.48 -13.57
C ASP A 62 7.70 -10.22 -14.44
N MET A 63 8.18 -9.12 -13.87
CA MET A 63 8.20 -7.82 -14.52
C MET A 63 9.10 -7.80 -15.77
N ALA A 64 10.15 -8.63 -15.77
CA ALA A 64 11.09 -8.75 -16.88
C ALA A 64 10.42 -9.31 -18.13
N ARG A 65 9.41 -10.19 -17.97
CA ARG A 65 8.63 -10.75 -19.08
C ARG A 65 7.69 -9.74 -19.72
N HIS A 66 7.36 -8.67 -19.02
CA HIS A 66 6.39 -7.66 -19.46
C HIS A 66 7.00 -6.32 -19.87
N ARG A 67 8.35 -6.20 -19.89
CA ARG A 67 9.08 -4.95 -20.16
C ARG A 67 8.75 -3.79 -19.20
N PHE A 68 8.23 -4.10 -18.00
CA PHE A 68 7.90 -3.10 -16.96
C PHE A 68 9.07 -2.82 -15.99
N GLY A 69 10.24 -3.38 -16.27
CA GLY A 69 11.42 -3.27 -15.42
C GLY A 69 12.05 -4.63 -15.14
N SER A 70 12.78 -4.72 -14.03
CA SER A 70 13.34 -5.95 -13.48
C SER A 70 12.81 -6.10 -12.05
N GLY A 71 12.32 -7.30 -11.69
CA GLY A 71 11.68 -7.56 -10.40
C GLY A 71 10.51 -8.53 -10.50
N GLN A 72 9.95 -8.88 -9.34
CA GLN A 72 8.76 -9.73 -9.24
C GLN A 72 7.80 -9.15 -8.20
N TYR A 73 6.51 -9.18 -8.52
CA TYR A 73 5.47 -8.92 -7.54
C TYR A 73 4.44 -10.04 -7.53
N ARG A 74 3.81 -10.23 -6.38
CA ARG A 74 2.82 -11.28 -6.16
C ARG A 74 1.53 -10.67 -5.63
N TYR A 75 0.40 -11.07 -6.20
CA TYR A 75 -0.92 -10.70 -5.70
C TYR A 75 -1.34 -11.67 -4.60
N PHE A 76 -1.73 -11.16 -3.44
CA PHE A 76 -2.32 -11.98 -2.39
C PHE A 76 -3.63 -12.64 -2.85
N THR A 77 -4.04 -13.71 -2.17
CA THR A 77 -5.43 -14.19 -2.24
C THR A 77 -6.38 -13.19 -1.56
N HIS A 78 -7.67 -13.53 -1.43
CA HIS A 78 -8.63 -12.71 -0.66
C HIS A 78 -8.42 -12.82 0.85
N GLU A 79 -7.79 -13.90 1.30
CA GLU A 79 -7.39 -14.07 2.69
C GLU A 79 -6.11 -13.27 2.90
N LEU A 80 -6.29 -11.99 3.15
CA LEU A 80 -5.18 -11.07 3.39
C LEU A 80 -4.51 -11.39 4.73
N PRO A 81 -3.18 -11.23 4.83
CA PRO A 81 -2.52 -11.23 6.13
C PRO A 81 -3.12 -10.16 7.05
N ASP A 82 -3.27 -10.46 8.34
CA ASP A 82 -3.93 -9.58 9.31
C ASP A 82 -3.43 -8.14 9.26
N THR A 83 -2.10 -7.96 9.21
CA THR A 83 -1.47 -6.63 9.10
C THR A 83 -1.91 -5.87 7.85
N VAL A 84 -2.03 -6.55 6.70
CA VAL A 84 -2.46 -5.93 5.43
C VAL A 84 -3.97 -5.61 5.50
N ALA A 85 -4.77 -6.49 6.08
CA ALA A 85 -6.20 -6.25 6.28
C ALA A 85 -6.45 -5.05 7.22
N GLU A 86 -5.73 -4.97 8.33
CA GLU A 86 -5.83 -3.88 9.31
C GLU A 86 -5.42 -2.53 8.71
N LEU A 87 -4.30 -2.49 7.97
CA LEU A 87 -3.87 -1.29 7.24
C LEU A 87 -4.96 -0.80 6.29
N ARG A 88 -5.55 -1.69 5.46
CA ARG A 88 -6.62 -1.32 4.53
C ARG A 88 -7.83 -0.73 5.26
N ALA A 89 -8.26 -1.38 6.34
CA ALA A 89 -9.39 -0.92 7.13
C ALA A 89 -9.13 0.43 7.82
N ALA A 90 -7.90 0.66 8.27
CA ALA A 90 -7.51 1.91 8.93
C ALA A 90 -7.37 3.09 7.96
N PHE A 91 -6.82 2.85 6.77
CA PHE A 91 -6.57 3.89 5.77
C PHE A 91 -7.83 4.33 5.02
N TYR A 92 -8.73 3.41 4.68
CA TYR A 92 -9.92 3.72 3.88
C TYR A 92 -10.73 4.93 4.40
N PRO A 93 -11.16 4.99 5.67
CA PRO A 93 -11.96 6.11 6.15
C PRO A 93 -11.19 7.45 6.20
N ARG A 94 -9.85 7.40 6.19
CA ARG A 94 -8.99 8.59 6.19
C ARG A 94 -8.73 9.13 4.78
N LEU A 95 -8.61 8.24 3.80
CA LEU A 95 -8.40 8.58 2.40
C LEU A 95 -9.71 8.94 1.67
N LEU A 96 -10.85 8.41 2.13
CA LEU A 96 -12.15 8.63 1.49
C LEU A 96 -12.54 10.11 1.37
N PRO A 97 -12.41 10.97 2.41
CA PRO A 97 -12.72 12.40 2.29
C PRO A 97 -11.85 13.10 1.25
N ILE A 98 -10.56 12.77 1.18
CA ILE A 98 -9.61 13.32 0.21
C ILE A 98 -10.03 12.93 -1.21
N ALA A 99 -10.31 11.64 -1.42
CA ALA A 99 -10.78 11.14 -2.71
C ALA A 99 -12.09 11.82 -3.18
N ARG A 100 -13.05 12.02 -2.27
CA ARG A 100 -14.33 12.68 -2.56
C ARG A 100 -14.16 14.16 -2.87
N ASP A 101 -13.35 14.88 -2.10
CA ASP A 101 -13.02 16.28 -2.36
C ASP A 101 -12.33 16.47 -3.72
N TRP A 102 -11.36 15.60 -4.05
CA TRP A 102 -10.73 15.62 -5.38
C TRP A 102 -11.72 15.37 -6.50
N ALA A 103 -12.62 14.40 -6.32
CA ALA A 103 -13.65 14.11 -7.32
C ALA A 103 -14.57 15.30 -7.54
N GLU A 104 -14.97 16.00 -6.47
CA GLU A 104 -15.77 17.22 -6.53
C GLU A 104 -15.03 18.34 -7.27
N ARG A 105 -13.79 18.64 -6.88
CA ARG A 105 -12.95 19.67 -7.53
C ARG A 105 -12.72 19.40 -9.02
N LEU A 106 -12.63 18.12 -9.40
CA LEU A 106 -12.45 17.67 -10.79
C LEU A 106 -13.76 17.52 -11.56
N GLY A 107 -14.93 17.71 -10.92
CA GLY A 107 -16.24 17.55 -11.56
C GLY A 107 -16.55 16.11 -11.96
N THR A 108 -16.02 15.13 -11.23
CA THR A 108 -16.19 13.69 -11.49
C THR A 108 -17.05 13.01 -10.42
N SER A 109 -17.59 11.83 -10.72
CA SER A 109 -18.38 11.07 -9.74
C SER A 109 -17.51 10.51 -8.62
N ALA A 110 -18.03 10.50 -7.40
CA ALA A 110 -17.42 9.85 -6.24
C ALA A 110 -18.24 8.62 -5.78
N PRO A 111 -18.15 7.47 -6.47
CA PRO A 111 -19.02 6.31 -6.21
C PRO A 111 -18.61 5.50 -4.96
N TRP A 112 -17.62 5.97 -4.19
CA TRP A 112 -17.07 5.23 -3.05
C TRP A 112 -18.00 5.37 -1.83
N PRO A 113 -18.44 4.27 -1.19
CA PRO A 113 -19.30 4.28 -0.02
C PRO A 113 -18.53 4.62 1.27
N ASP A 114 -19.25 4.80 2.39
CA ASP A 114 -18.64 5.20 3.65
C ASP A 114 -17.81 4.09 4.32
N SER A 115 -18.00 2.82 3.91
CA SER A 115 -17.27 1.68 4.49
C SER A 115 -16.45 0.89 3.45
N LEU A 116 -15.28 0.41 3.87
CA LEU A 116 -14.44 -0.47 3.05
C LEU A 116 -15.17 -1.77 2.68
N ALA A 117 -15.98 -2.31 3.60
CA ALA A 117 -16.71 -3.55 3.38
C ALA A 117 -17.73 -3.41 2.23
N GLU A 118 -18.48 -2.30 2.22
CA GLU A 118 -19.41 -1.98 1.15
C GLU A 118 -18.67 -1.73 -0.17
N TRP A 119 -17.54 -1.00 -0.13
CA TRP A 119 -16.73 -0.78 -1.34
C TRP A 119 -16.24 -2.10 -1.96
N VAL A 120 -15.76 -3.04 -1.13
CA VAL A 120 -15.36 -4.37 -1.58
C VAL A 120 -16.55 -5.16 -2.14
N ALA A 121 -17.73 -5.06 -1.52
CA ALA A 121 -18.94 -5.72 -2.02
C ALA A 121 -19.34 -5.19 -3.41
N LEU A 122 -19.34 -3.87 -3.61
CA LEU A 122 -19.61 -3.25 -4.91
C LEU A 122 -18.61 -3.68 -5.99
N CYS A 123 -17.32 -3.77 -5.64
CA CYS A 123 -16.31 -4.32 -6.55
C CYS A 123 -16.61 -5.79 -6.92
N HIS A 124 -17.03 -6.62 -5.97
CA HIS A 124 -17.38 -8.02 -6.24
C HIS A 124 -18.63 -8.13 -7.13
N GLU A 125 -19.66 -7.32 -6.88
CA GLU A 125 -20.86 -7.24 -7.71
C GLU A 125 -20.56 -6.81 -9.15
N ALA A 126 -19.58 -5.92 -9.32
CA ALA A 126 -19.05 -5.51 -10.63
C ALA A 126 -18.12 -6.55 -11.29
N GLY A 127 -17.97 -7.75 -10.71
CA GLY A 127 -17.11 -8.83 -11.26
C GLY A 127 -15.61 -8.66 -10.95
N GLN A 128 -15.22 -7.66 -10.16
CA GLN A 128 -13.84 -7.44 -9.70
C GLN A 128 -13.55 -8.19 -8.39
N ALA A 129 -13.77 -9.51 -8.41
CA ALA A 129 -13.52 -10.38 -7.26
C ALA A 129 -12.08 -10.91 -7.21
N ARG A 130 -11.08 -10.07 -7.49
CA ARG A 130 -9.67 -10.42 -7.34
C ARG A 130 -9.00 -9.44 -6.38
N SER A 131 -8.26 -9.94 -5.40
CA SER A 131 -7.43 -9.09 -4.55
C SER A 131 -6.43 -8.29 -5.39
N ALA A 132 -6.38 -6.99 -5.14
CA ALA A 132 -5.47 -6.02 -5.76
C ALA A 132 -4.18 -5.82 -4.95
N GLN A 133 -4.07 -6.45 -3.77
CA GLN A 133 -2.98 -6.23 -2.84
C GLN A 133 -1.75 -6.99 -3.31
N ILE A 134 -0.64 -6.27 -3.46
CA ILE A 134 0.62 -6.83 -3.96
C ILE A 134 1.72 -6.76 -2.92
N LEU A 135 2.60 -7.76 -2.95
CA LEU A 135 3.91 -7.72 -2.31
C LEU A 135 4.97 -7.72 -3.41
N LEU A 136 5.79 -6.66 -3.43
CA LEU A 136 6.86 -6.49 -4.41
C LEU A 136 8.21 -6.81 -3.76
N ARG A 137 9.09 -7.47 -4.51
CA ARG A 137 10.49 -7.65 -4.13
C ARG A 137 11.39 -7.20 -5.27
N TYR A 138 12.34 -6.32 -4.93
CA TYR A 138 13.38 -5.86 -5.84
C TYR A 138 14.73 -6.45 -5.42
N GLY A 139 15.49 -6.94 -6.40
CA GLY A 139 16.91 -7.23 -6.29
C GLY A 139 17.79 -6.01 -6.57
N PRO A 140 19.13 -6.14 -6.44
CA PRO A 140 20.05 -5.06 -6.79
C PRO A 140 19.93 -4.66 -8.28
N GLY A 141 19.70 -3.38 -8.55
CA GLY A 141 19.56 -2.85 -9.93
C GLY A 141 18.18 -3.01 -10.54
N ASP A 142 17.23 -3.61 -9.81
CA ASP A 142 15.83 -3.67 -10.21
C ASP A 142 15.17 -2.29 -10.18
N TRP A 143 14.19 -2.11 -11.05
CA TRP A 143 13.45 -0.87 -11.20
C TRP A 143 12.04 -1.18 -11.67
N ASN A 144 11.12 -0.27 -11.37
CA ASN A 144 9.73 -0.36 -11.82
C ASN A 144 9.41 0.85 -12.69
N ALA A 145 9.00 0.58 -13.94
CA ALA A 145 8.46 1.61 -14.83
C ALA A 145 7.16 2.14 -14.24
N LEU A 146 6.89 3.44 -14.40
CA LEU A 146 5.58 3.99 -14.09
C LEU A 146 4.54 3.26 -14.95
N HIS A 147 3.69 2.47 -14.32
CA HIS A 147 2.59 1.78 -14.96
C HIS A 147 1.36 1.90 -14.06
N ARG A 148 0.19 1.96 -14.70
CA ARG A 148 -1.08 2.03 -14.01
C ARG A 148 -1.67 0.63 -13.94
N ASP A 149 -1.58 0.02 -12.76
CA ASP A 149 -2.17 -1.30 -12.52
C ASP A 149 -3.67 -1.13 -12.17
N VAL A 150 -4.52 -1.26 -13.18
CA VAL A 150 -5.98 -1.08 -13.08
C VAL A 150 -6.66 -2.42 -13.32
N PHE A 151 -7.38 -2.89 -12.31
CA PHE A 151 -8.23 -4.08 -12.40
C PHE A 151 -9.69 -3.67 -12.44
N GLY A 152 -10.26 -3.60 -13.64
CA GLY A 152 -11.67 -3.28 -13.86
C GLY A 152 -11.98 -1.78 -13.75
N GLU A 153 -13.27 -1.46 -13.69
CA GLU A 153 -13.82 -0.11 -13.78
C GLU A 153 -13.99 0.56 -12.41
N MET A 154 -14.17 -0.22 -11.34
CA MET A 154 -14.29 0.26 -9.96
C MET A 154 -12.90 0.54 -9.41
N LEU A 155 -12.54 1.83 -9.33
CA LEU A 155 -11.23 2.30 -8.92
C LEU A 155 -11.32 3.23 -7.71
N PHE A 156 -10.44 3.01 -6.73
CA PHE A 156 -10.16 3.98 -5.69
C PHE A 156 -8.92 4.80 -6.11
N PRO A 157 -8.96 6.15 -6.05
CA PRO A 157 -7.98 6.99 -6.74
C PRO A 157 -6.64 7.13 -6.01
N LEU A 158 -6.57 6.66 -4.75
CA LEU A 158 -5.39 6.77 -3.89
C LEU A 158 -4.80 5.39 -3.61
N GLN A 159 -3.47 5.30 -3.63
CA GLN A 159 -2.73 4.09 -3.29
C GLN A 159 -1.83 4.34 -2.09
N VAL A 160 -1.67 3.31 -1.25
CA VAL A 160 -0.74 3.33 -0.11
C VAL A 160 0.37 2.34 -0.37
N VAL A 161 1.61 2.79 -0.27
CA VAL A 161 2.81 1.98 -0.41
C VAL A 161 3.58 1.97 0.91
N ILE A 162 3.84 0.78 1.45
CA ILE A 162 4.61 0.62 2.69
C ILE A 162 5.96 -0.02 2.36
N GLY A 163 7.04 0.71 2.62
CA GLY A 163 8.39 0.16 2.55
C GLY A 163 8.64 -0.83 3.68
N LEU A 164 8.95 -2.08 3.35
CA LEU A 164 9.18 -3.14 4.34
C LEU A 164 10.66 -3.28 4.73
N ASP A 165 11.56 -2.71 3.94
CA ASP A 165 13.00 -2.68 4.21
C ASP A 165 13.48 -1.24 4.28
N ALA A 166 14.53 -1.01 5.08
CA ALA A 166 15.22 0.27 5.03
C ALA A 166 15.89 0.41 3.65
N PRO A 167 15.77 1.56 2.98
CA PRO A 167 16.52 1.80 1.76
C PRO A 167 18.01 1.64 2.07
N LYS A 168 18.70 0.80 1.29
CA LYS A 168 20.16 0.76 1.32
C LYS A 168 20.61 2.15 0.90
N SER A 169 21.34 2.86 1.76
CA SER A 169 21.93 4.14 1.37
C SER A 169 22.72 3.92 0.09
N ALA A 170 22.45 4.73 -0.93
CA ALA A 170 23.31 4.76 -2.10
C ALA A 170 24.71 5.08 -1.59
N SER A 171 25.63 4.12 -1.70
CA SER A 171 27.03 4.37 -1.37
C SER A 171 27.46 5.55 -2.23
N PRO A 172 28.00 6.65 -1.65
CA PRO A 172 28.52 7.72 -2.48
C PRO A 172 29.55 7.09 -3.41
N ALA A 173 29.34 7.27 -4.71
CA ALA A 173 30.30 6.82 -5.71
C ALA A 173 31.66 7.34 -5.27
N ALA A 174 32.60 6.43 -5.04
CA ALA A 174 33.98 6.79 -4.81
C ALA A 174 34.44 7.54 -6.06
N SER A 175 34.56 8.86 -5.95
CA SER A 175 35.28 9.69 -6.91
C SER A 175 36.76 9.34 -6.77
N SER A 176 37.17 8.32 -7.49
CA SER A 176 38.57 8.10 -7.85
C SER A 176 38.86 8.83 -9.16
N SER A 177 39.59 9.95 -9.04
CA SER A 177 40.75 10.36 -9.85
C SER A 177 40.94 11.87 -9.78
#